data_AF-A0AAV9GYF0-F1
#
_entry.id   AF-A0AAV9GYF0-F1
#
_cell.length_a   1.000
_cell.length_b   1.000
_cell.length_c   1.000
_cell.angle_alpha   90.00
_cell.angle_beta   90.00
_cell.angle_gamma   90.00
#
_symmetry.space_group_name_H-M   'P 1'
#
loop_
_entity.id
_entity.type
_entity.pdbx_description
1 polymer ?
#
loop_
_entity_poly.entity_id
_entity_poly.type
_entity_poly.pdbx_seq_one_letter_code
_entity_poly.pdbx_strand_id
1 'polypeptide(L)'
;MSVRGNPIPATPRVISPSPTPSEIDDRESYFGPVTRSAARKRLATPAPVEEEPDEDESPELRRARTRSRSPLDTRKLTRLTSKKPAKSANGHVPVASAPLTNGALNPTSEKSVNGHLSPPTTGTYGGWSWRDFSRSPSPLGLIPIHRHWRTFVHKHEVPRKALHVSIGFFVIWLYLSGTQTLWVCPYLMGALVPIAAVDVLRHHYAPFNRFYVRVLGALMRESEFNGYNGVIFYLLGAWIVLFFFPKDVGVMGTLLLSWCDTAASTFGRLYGRYTPRIRRGKSLAGSLAAFLVGVGTAAWFWGWLVPTKGPFPGDEAFMFTGSLHLPQRLAEAFGLTAAQATISGGVALAVMSVWSGLVAATSEVIDLFGWDDNLTIPALSGLGIWGFLKVFG
;
A
#
# COMPACT_ATOMS: atom_id res chain seq x y z
N MET A 1 30.23 -41.06 -56.35
CA MET A 1 31.51 -40.39 -55.98
C MET A 1 31.25 -39.52 -54.76
N SER A 2 31.85 -39.91 -53.63
CA SER A 2 31.76 -39.25 -52.32
C SER A 2 32.90 -38.24 -52.21
N VAL A 3 32.61 -36.99 -51.89
CA VAL A 3 33.62 -36.01 -51.47
C VAL A 3 33.42 -35.76 -49.98
N ARG A 4 34.24 -36.47 -49.20
CA ARG A 4 34.41 -36.31 -47.75
C ARG A 4 35.19 -35.01 -47.51
N GLY A 5 34.63 -34.08 -46.73
CA GLY A 5 35.38 -32.97 -46.15
C GLY A 5 36.11 -33.44 -44.89
N ASN A 6 37.43 -33.24 -44.85
CA ASN A 6 38.32 -33.63 -43.74
C ASN A 6 37.99 -32.89 -42.43
N PRO A 7 38.10 -33.53 -41.26
CA PRO A 7 38.00 -32.87 -39.96
C PRO A 7 39.32 -32.13 -39.62
N ILE A 8 39.21 -30.89 -39.18
CA ILE A 8 40.32 -30.05 -38.71
C ILE A 8 40.79 -30.60 -37.33
N PRO A 9 42.10 -30.84 -37.10
CA PRO A 9 42.60 -31.30 -35.81
C PRO A 9 42.57 -30.19 -34.75
N ALA A 10 42.21 -30.55 -33.51
CA ALA A 10 42.18 -29.64 -32.38
C ALA A 10 43.61 -29.21 -31.97
N THR A 11 43.81 -27.92 -31.71
CA THR A 11 45.09 -27.40 -31.19
C THR A 11 45.30 -27.81 -29.73
N PRO A 12 46.52 -28.14 -29.31
CA PRO A 12 46.80 -28.55 -27.93
C PRO A 12 46.63 -27.38 -26.97
N ARG A 13 45.90 -27.60 -25.87
CA ARG A 13 45.81 -26.63 -24.78
C ARG A 13 47.13 -26.63 -23.99
N VAL A 14 47.84 -25.51 -24.04
CA VAL A 14 48.96 -25.22 -23.13
C VAL A 14 48.40 -25.01 -21.73
N ILE A 15 48.73 -25.91 -20.80
CA ILE A 15 48.44 -25.74 -19.38
C ILE A 15 49.67 -25.05 -18.78
N SER A 16 49.52 -23.80 -18.33
CA SER A 16 50.56 -23.12 -17.56
C SER A 16 50.74 -23.81 -16.19
N PRO A 17 51.98 -24.01 -15.71
CA PRO A 17 52.23 -24.69 -14.44
C PRO A 17 51.58 -23.92 -13.28
N SER A 18 51.08 -24.66 -12.29
CA SER A 18 50.65 -24.12 -11.00
C SER A 18 51.87 -23.51 -10.27
N PRO A 19 51.74 -22.31 -9.69
CA PRO A 19 52.85 -21.68 -8.98
C PRO A 19 53.25 -22.53 -7.77
N THR A 20 54.56 -22.74 -7.61
CA THR A 20 55.14 -23.39 -6.45
C THR A 20 55.12 -22.47 -5.22
N PRO A 21 55.08 -23.01 -3.99
CA PRO A 21 54.84 -22.24 -2.76
C PRO A 21 55.84 -21.12 -2.44
N SER A 22 56.98 -21.06 -3.14
CA SER A 22 58.02 -20.06 -2.96
C SER A 22 57.80 -18.73 -3.71
N GLU A 23 56.73 -18.57 -4.49
CA GLU A 23 56.39 -17.28 -5.15
C GLU A 23 55.39 -16.41 -4.35
N ILE A 24 55.00 -16.84 -3.14
CA ILE A 24 54.00 -16.15 -2.31
C ILE A 24 54.64 -15.09 -1.40
N ASP A 25 55.95 -15.20 -1.11
CA ASP A 25 56.61 -14.39 -0.07
C ASP A 25 57.20 -13.04 -0.55
N ASP A 26 57.34 -12.81 -1.86
CA ASP A 26 57.99 -11.57 -2.39
C ASP A 26 56.99 -10.50 -2.89
N ARG A 27 55.84 -10.33 -2.22
CA ARG A 27 54.79 -9.40 -2.67
C ARG A 27 54.59 -8.14 -1.81
N GLU A 28 55.56 -7.75 -1.00
CA GLU A 28 55.43 -6.54 -0.16
C GLU A 28 56.10 -5.26 -0.67
N SER A 29 56.71 -5.19 -1.87
CA SER A 29 57.41 -3.94 -2.28
C SER A 29 57.42 -3.58 -3.77
N TYR A 30 56.31 -3.74 -4.50
CA TYR A 30 56.22 -3.15 -5.85
C TYR A 30 54.78 -2.78 -6.27
N PHE A 31 54.50 -1.48 -6.39
CA PHE A 31 53.23 -0.94 -6.92
C PHE A 31 53.42 -0.44 -8.36
N GLY A 32 53.30 -1.34 -9.34
CA GLY A 32 53.16 -1.00 -10.75
C GLY A 32 51.68 -0.85 -11.18
N PRO A 33 51.38 -0.15 -12.29
CA PRO A 33 50.01 0.10 -12.72
C PRO A 33 49.31 -1.19 -13.17
N VAL A 34 48.23 -1.55 -12.46
CA VAL A 34 47.46 -2.78 -12.69
C VAL A 34 46.27 -2.50 -13.60
N THR A 35 46.07 -3.31 -14.63
CA THR A 35 44.95 -3.18 -15.56
C THR A 35 43.61 -3.61 -14.93
N ARG A 36 42.51 -2.95 -15.35
CA ARG A 36 41.15 -3.08 -14.78
C ARG A 36 40.59 -4.51 -14.75
N SER A 37 41.14 -5.43 -15.56
CA SER A 37 40.74 -6.83 -15.64
C SER A 37 41.32 -7.70 -14.52
N ALA A 38 42.50 -7.38 -13.99
CA ALA A 38 43.15 -8.14 -12.92
C ALA A 38 42.56 -7.82 -11.53
N ALA A 39 42.10 -6.59 -11.31
CA ALA A 39 41.42 -6.20 -10.06
C ALA A 39 40.05 -6.90 -9.88
N ARG A 40 39.35 -7.21 -10.98
CA ARG A 40 38.01 -7.84 -10.94
C ARG A 40 38.06 -9.34 -10.62
N LYS A 41 39.20 -10.01 -10.84
CA LYS A 41 39.40 -11.43 -10.52
C LYS A 41 39.73 -11.69 -9.05
N ARG A 42 40.29 -10.70 -8.33
CA ARG A 42 40.60 -10.81 -6.89
C ARG A 42 39.37 -10.72 -5.98
N LEU A 43 38.23 -10.24 -6.49
CA LEU A 43 36.99 -10.09 -5.70
C LEU A 43 36.07 -11.33 -5.71
N ALA A 44 36.44 -12.42 -6.39
CA ALA A 44 35.50 -13.49 -6.77
C ALA A 44 35.79 -14.87 -6.13
N THR A 45 36.58 -14.97 -5.06
CA THR A 45 36.81 -16.25 -4.38
C THR A 45 36.87 -16.07 -2.87
N PRO A 46 35.83 -16.45 -2.11
CA PRO A 46 35.98 -16.78 -0.70
C PRO A 46 36.46 -18.24 -0.56
N ALA A 47 37.41 -18.48 0.33
CA ALA A 47 37.87 -19.81 0.72
C ALA A 47 36.78 -20.58 1.49
N PRO A 48 36.73 -21.92 1.40
CA PRO A 48 35.78 -22.71 2.19
C PRO A 48 36.26 -22.78 3.65
N VAL A 49 35.33 -22.52 4.57
CA VAL A 49 35.50 -22.73 6.02
C VAL A 49 35.04 -24.15 6.35
N GLU A 50 35.85 -24.93 7.06
CA GLU A 50 35.45 -26.20 7.67
C GLU A 50 34.59 -25.90 8.90
N GLU A 51 33.36 -26.44 8.94
CA GLU A 51 32.46 -26.39 10.10
C GLU A 51 32.45 -27.76 10.78
N GLU A 52 32.93 -27.81 12.03
CA GLU A 52 32.75 -28.89 13.01
C GLU A 52 31.27 -28.96 13.47
N PRO A 53 30.70 -30.13 13.76
CA PRO A 53 29.30 -30.25 14.16
C PRO A 53 29.15 -30.28 15.69
N ASP A 54 28.80 -29.15 16.30
CA ASP A 54 28.33 -29.13 17.69
C ASP A 54 26.80 -29.08 17.78
N GLU A 55 26.32 -29.88 18.73
CA GLU A 55 24.93 -30.27 18.99
C GLU A 55 24.11 -29.18 19.72
N ASP A 56 22.78 -29.35 19.65
CA ASP A 56 21.71 -28.65 20.37
C ASP A 56 21.32 -27.22 19.95
N GLU A 57 20.16 -27.07 19.28
CA GLU A 57 19.06 -26.15 19.69
C GLU A 57 17.80 -26.19 18.76
N SER A 58 16.68 -26.60 19.36
CA SER A 58 15.28 -26.10 19.24
C SER A 58 14.62 -25.79 17.86
N PRO A 59 13.47 -26.40 17.49
CA PRO A 59 12.87 -26.31 16.15
C PRO A 59 12.00 -25.07 15.86
N GLU A 60 11.99 -24.02 16.68
CA GLU A 60 11.05 -22.88 16.52
C GLU A 60 11.59 -21.61 15.82
N LEU A 61 12.86 -21.58 15.40
CA LEU A 61 13.46 -20.41 14.73
C LEU A 61 13.57 -20.48 13.20
N ARG A 62 12.77 -21.31 12.52
CA ARG A 62 12.69 -21.27 11.05
C ARG A 62 11.74 -20.17 10.55
N ARG A 63 12.23 -18.93 10.49
CA ARG A 63 11.58 -17.87 9.70
C ARG A 63 12.38 -17.52 8.44
N ALA A 64 11.66 -17.59 7.32
CA ALA A 64 11.85 -16.82 6.08
C ALA A 64 13.18 -17.00 5.32
N ARG A 65 13.33 -18.15 4.65
CA ARG A 65 14.01 -18.18 3.34
C ARG A 65 13.05 -17.76 2.24
N THR A 66 13.50 -16.84 1.41
CA THR A 66 12.86 -16.43 0.16
C THR A 66 12.69 -17.64 -0.76
N ARG A 67 11.43 -18.01 -1.05
CA ARG A 67 11.07 -18.97 -2.09
C ARG A 67 11.41 -18.35 -3.45
N SER A 68 12.66 -18.51 -3.86
CA SER A 68 13.06 -18.43 -5.27
C SER A 68 13.74 -19.75 -5.60
N ARG A 69 13.35 -20.35 -6.74
CA ARG A 69 13.64 -21.71 -7.24
C ARG A 69 12.50 -22.69 -7.00
N SER A 70 11.63 -22.79 -8.00
CA SER A 70 10.78 -23.96 -8.24
C SER A 70 11.67 -25.21 -8.41
N PRO A 71 11.26 -26.40 -7.92
CA PRO A 71 11.94 -27.65 -8.22
C PRO A 71 11.85 -27.95 -9.73
N LEU A 72 12.97 -28.32 -10.33
CA LEU A 72 13.01 -28.94 -11.66
C LEU A 72 12.38 -30.33 -11.54
N ASP A 73 11.19 -30.50 -12.11
CA ASP A 73 10.54 -31.80 -12.19
C ASP A 73 11.16 -32.63 -13.32
N THR A 74 11.75 -33.76 -12.94
CA THR A 74 12.40 -34.70 -13.83
C THR A 74 11.38 -35.64 -14.48
N ARG A 75 10.96 -35.27 -15.70
CA ARG A 75 10.69 -36.13 -16.87
C ARG A 75 9.75 -37.34 -16.73
N LYS A 76 8.65 -37.31 -17.51
CA LYS A 76 8.25 -38.47 -18.36
C LYS A 76 7.97 -37.99 -19.78
N LEU A 77 8.66 -38.61 -20.74
CA LEU A 77 8.49 -38.38 -22.18
C LEU A 77 7.21 -39.07 -22.64
N THR A 78 6.23 -38.30 -23.14
CA THR A 78 5.06 -38.87 -23.80
C THR A 78 5.36 -39.05 -25.30
N ARG A 79 5.13 -40.28 -25.75
CA ARG A 79 5.43 -40.87 -27.06
C ARG A 79 4.74 -40.10 -28.20
N LEU A 80 5.51 -39.81 -29.25
CA LEU A 80 5.06 -39.25 -30.53
C LEU A 80 3.99 -40.15 -31.18
N THR A 81 2.84 -39.58 -31.56
CA THR A 81 1.83 -40.25 -32.38
C THR A 81 2.08 -39.96 -33.86
N SER A 82 2.01 -41.01 -34.67
CA SER A 82 2.23 -40.99 -36.13
C SER A 82 1.04 -40.40 -36.88
N LYS A 83 1.31 -39.51 -37.84
CA LYS A 83 0.36 -39.11 -38.89
C LYS A 83 -0.15 -40.35 -39.64
N LYS A 84 -1.45 -40.40 -39.93
CA LYS A 84 -2.05 -41.26 -40.96
C LYS A 84 -2.39 -40.43 -42.21
N PRO A 85 -2.23 -40.97 -43.43
CA PRO A 85 -2.44 -40.24 -44.67
C PRO A 85 -3.92 -40.19 -45.07
N ALA A 86 -4.35 -39.07 -45.64
CA ALA A 86 -5.66 -38.91 -46.27
C ALA A 86 -5.68 -39.66 -47.61
N LYS A 87 -6.72 -40.49 -47.83
CA LYS A 87 -6.99 -41.16 -49.09
C LYS A 87 -7.87 -40.29 -49.99
N SER A 88 -7.48 -40.26 -51.25
CA SER A 88 -8.20 -39.74 -52.42
C SER A 88 -9.47 -40.55 -52.72
N ALA A 89 -10.53 -39.86 -53.17
CA ALA A 89 -11.59 -40.44 -54.00
C ALA A 89 -12.13 -39.37 -54.97
N ASN A 90 -12.02 -39.68 -56.26
CA ASN A 90 -12.56 -38.94 -57.41
C ASN A 90 -14.09 -39.10 -57.52
N GLY A 91 -14.77 -38.12 -58.14
CA GLY A 91 -15.95 -38.44 -58.97
C GLY A 91 -17.08 -37.41 -59.07
N HIS A 92 -17.05 -36.62 -60.14
CA HIS A 92 -18.16 -36.09 -60.96
C HIS A 92 -19.09 -34.93 -60.53
N VAL A 93 -19.34 -34.08 -61.55
CA VAL A 93 -20.22 -32.91 -61.70
C VAL A 93 -21.26 -33.28 -62.79
N PRO A 94 -22.51 -32.76 -62.78
CA PRO A 94 -22.88 -31.57 -63.59
C PRO A 94 -23.86 -30.59 -62.85
N VAL A 95 -23.63 -29.27 -62.89
CA VAL A 95 -24.24 -28.21 -63.74
C VAL A 95 -25.77 -28.00 -63.57
N ALA A 96 -26.18 -26.82 -63.06
CA ALA A 96 -27.28 -25.93 -63.51
C ALA A 96 -27.47 -24.78 -62.50
N SER A 97 -27.01 -23.55 -62.82
CA SER A 97 -27.78 -22.39 -63.30
C SER A 97 -28.34 -21.46 -62.21
N ALA A 98 -27.69 -20.30 -62.03
CA ALA A 98 -28.26 -19.12 -61.39
C ALA A 98 -28.18 -17.94 -62.38
N PRO A 99 -29.23 -17.14 -62.57
CA PRO A 99 -29.17 -15.96 -63.42
C PRO A 99 -28.68 -14.71 -62.66
N LEU A 100 -28.00 -13.87 -63.44
CA LEU A 100 -27.41 -12.57 -63.11
C LEU A 100 -28.47 -11.47 -62.91
N THR A 101 -28.19 -10.52 -62.02
CA THR A 101 -28.63 -9.11 -62.16
C THR A 101 -27.60 -8.12 -61.58
N ASN A 102 -26.93 -7.42 -62.52
CA ASN A 102 -26.63 -5.98 -62.63
C ASN A 102 -26.05 -5.11 -61.49
N GLY A 103 -24.97 -4.39 -61.85
CA GLY A 103 -24.64 -3.02 -61.40
C GLY A 103 -23.27 -2.86 -60.73
N ALA A 104 -22.16 -2.68 -61.48
CA ALA A 104 -21.51 -1.37 -61.76
C ALA A 104 -20.97 -0.68 -60.47
N LEU A 105 -19.68 -0.40 -60.23
CA LEU A 105 -18.64 0.21 -61.08
C LEU A 105 -17.21 -0.12 -60.56
N ASN A 106 -16.26 -0.12 -61.50
CA ASN A 106 -14.82 0.17 -61.38
C ASN A 106 -14.49 1.10 -62.59
N PRO A 107 -13.35 1.82 -62.74
CA PRO A 107 -12.02 1.54 -62.17
C PRO A 107 -11.13 2.80 -61.86
N THR A 108 -9.85 2.52 -61.56
CA THR A 108 -8.62 3.36 -61.65
C THR A 108 -8.42 4.46 -60.59
N SER A 109 -7.27 4.61 -59.91
CA SER A 109 -5.88 4.46 -60.38
C SER A 109 -4.92 4.30 -59.19
N GLU A 110 -3.93 3.41 -59.32
CA GLU A 110 -2.71 3.40 -58.51
C GLU A 110 -1.89 4.70 -58.72
N LYS A 111 -1.34 5.29 -57.65
CA LYS A 111 0.07 5.75 -57.61
C LYS A 111 0.55 6.27 -56.25
N SER A 112 1.80 5.90 -56.00
CA SER A 112 2.83 6.43 -55.09
C SER A 112 2.66 6.26 -53.57
N VAL A 113 3.30 5.20 -53.11
CA VAL A 113 3.99 5.10 -51.83
C VAL A 113 4.99 6.25 -51.70
N ASN A 114 4.94 7.00 -50.60
CA ASN A 114 6.09 7.70 -50.04
C ASN A 114 6.00 7.61 -48.52
N GLY A 115 7.02 6.98 -47.95
CA GLY A 115 7.12 6.69 -46.53
C GLY A 115 7.27 7.95 -45.70
N HIS A 116 6.55 7.97 -44.58
CA HIS A 116 7.01 8.16 -43.21
C HIS A 116 5.74 8.29 -42.36
N LEU A 117 5.72 7.63 -41.20
CA LEU A 117 4.59 7.53 -40.25
C LEU A 117 3.65 6.32 -40.46
N SER A 118 4.13 5.13 -40.10
CA SER A 118 3.25 4.12 -39.51
C SER A 118 3.95 3.50 -38.29
N PRO A 119 3.44 3.70 -37.06
CA PRO A 119 3.84 2.84 -35.95
C PRO A 119 3.23 1.44 -36.16
N PRO A 120 3.94 0.36 -35.80
CA PRO A 120 3.45 -1.00 -35.99
C PRO A 120 2.24 -1.28 -35.11
N THR A 121 1.22 -1.88 -35.73
CA THR A 121 0.10 -2.53 -35.04
C THR A 121 0.60 -3.69 -34.20
N THR A 122 0.25 -3.70 -32.92
CA THR A 122 0.25 -4.93 -32.11
C THR A 122 -1.16 -5.15 -31.59
N GLY A 123 -1.88 -6.03 -32.29
CA GLY A 123 -3.10 -6.63 -31.79
C GLY A 123 -2.77 -7.58 -30.64
N THR A 124 -3.16 -7.19 -29.44
CA THR A 124 -3.49 -8.13 -28.36
C THR A 124 -4.88 -7.75 -27.87
N TYR A 125 -5.77 -8.73 -27.90
CA TYR A 125 -7.13 -8.65 -27.38
C TYR A 125 -7.14 -8.10 -25.94
N GLY A 126 -7.92 -7.03 -25.73
CA GLY A 126 -8.68 -6.79 -24.51
C GLY A 126 -7.92 -6.48 -23.21
N GLY A 127 -6.92 -5.60 -23.23
CA GLY A 127 -6.28 -5.08 -22.01
C GLY A 127 -5.90 -3.62 -22.16
N TRP A 128 -6.69 -2.71 -21.56
CA TRP A 128 -6.39 -1.28 -21.58
C TRP A 128 -5.21 -0.96 -20.64
N SER A 129 -4.15 -0.33 -21.17
CA SER A 129 -2.95 0.07 -20.43
C SER A 129 -3.00 1.57 -20.11
N TRP A 130 -2.80 1.92 -18.83
CA TRP A 130 -2.84 3.29 -18.26
C TRP A 130 -1.87 4.33 -18.87
N ARG A 131 -1.16 4.02 -19.96
CA ARG A 131 -0.32 4.97 -20.71
C ARG A 131 -1.11 6.16 -21.27
N ASP A 132 -2.42 5.99 -21.49
CA ASP A 132 -3.24 6.99 -22.18
C ASP A 132 -3.80 8.09 -21.28
N PHE A 133 -3.79 7.91 -19.94
CA PHE A 133 -4.35 8.89 -19.01
C PHE A 133 -3.32 9.91 -18.49
N SER A 134 -2.06 9.83 -18.92
CA SER A 134 -1.02 10.81 -18.56
C SER A 134 -0.47 11.52 -19.81
N ARG A 135 -1.22 12.49 -20.33
CA ARG A 135 -0.64 13.55 -21.17
C ARG A 135 -0.10 14.62 -20.20
N SER A 136 1.18 14.82 -19.87
CA SER A 136 2.49 14.15 -19.98
C SER A 136 3.37 14.69 -18.80
N PRO A 137 4.62 14.22 -18.52
CA PRO A 137 5.75 14.78 -19.28
C PRO A 137 6.82 13.74 -19.69
N SER A 138 7.38 14.02 -20.86
CA SER A 138 8.26 13.21 -21.70
C SER A 138 7.55 12.08 -22.47
N PRO A 139 7.05 12.39 -23.69
CA PRO A 139 6.66 11.39 -24.70
C PRO A 139 7.76 10.34 -24.95
N LEU A 140 9.00 10.69 -24.63
CA LEU A 140 10.22 9.89 -24.85
C LEU A 140 10.73 9.16 -23.60
N GLY A 141 10.12 9.35 -22.42
CA GLY A 141 10.58 8.69 -21.17
C GLY A 141 12.03 9.01 -20.77
N LEU A 142 12.58 10.13 -21.27
CA LEU A 142 13.98 10.54 -21.14
C LEU A 142 14.37 10.96 -19.72
N ILE A 143 13.41 11.31 -18.86
CA ILE A 143 13.68 11.78 -17.50
C ILE A 143 13.25 10.68 -16.51
N PRO A 144 14.19 9.96 -15.88
CA PRO A 144 13.90 8.84 -14.98
C PRO A 144 13.04 9.23 -13.78
N ILE A 145 13.03 10.52 -13.41
CA ILE A 145 12.38 11.02 -12.20
C ILE A 145 10.87 10.78 -12.18
N HIS A 146 10.18 10.85 -13.32
CA HIS A 146 8.74 10.63 -13.40
C HIS A 146 8.33 9.18 -13.13
N ARG A 147 9.19 8.21 -13.48
CA ARG A 147 8.96 6.79 -13.16
C ARG A 147 9.11 6.55 -11.67
N HIS A 148 10.17 7.08 -11.07
CA HIS A 148 10.43 6.99 -9.63
C HIS A 148 9.30 7.66 -8.82
N TRP A 149 8.85 8.85 -9.25
CA TRP A 149 7.73 9.55 -8.63
C TRP A 149 6.44 8.73 -8.69
N ARG A 150 6.09 8.18 -9.86
CA ARG A 150 4.91 7.32 -10.02
C ARG A 150 4.99 6.09 -9.10
N THR A 151 6.13 5.39 -9.08
CA THR A 151 6.32 4.24 -8.19
C THR A 151 6.23 4.64 -6.72
N PHE A 152 6.72 5.83 -6.35
CA PHE A 152 6.62 6.35 -5.00
C PHE A 152 5.17 6.65 -4.60
N VAL A 153 4.42 7.35 -5.46
CA VAL A 153 3.02 7.71 -5.25
C VAL A 153 2.15 6.47 -5.05
N HIS A 154 2.33 5.43 -5.88
CA HIS A 154 1.63 4.16 -5.71
C HIS A 154 2.09 3.40 -4.47
N LYS A 155 3.40 3.25 -4.27
CA LYS A 155 3.95 2.50 -3.12
C LYS A 155 3.53 3.09 -1.78
N HIS A 156 3.37 4.41 -1.69
CA HIS A 156 2.99 5.09 -0.46
C HIS A 156 1.51 5.48 -0.40
N GLU A 157 0.68 5.09 -1.38
CA GLU A 157 -0.75 5.40 -1.44
C GLU A 157 -1.03 6.91 -1.23
N VAL A 158 -0.22 7.77 -1.84
CA VAL A 158 -0.22 9.22 -1.56
C VAL A 158 -1.57 9.90 -1.79
N PRO A 159 -2.32 9.64 -2.89
CA PRO A 159 -3.60 10.32 -3.13
C PRO A 159 -4.64 9.98 -2.07
N ARG A 160 -4.73 8.71 -1.66
CA ARG A 160 -5.61 8.26 -0.57
C ARG A 160 -5.26 8.97 0.73
N LYS A 161 -3.97 9.01 1.09
CA LYS A 161 -3.52 9.66 2.32
C LYS A 161 -3.76 11.16 2.31
N ALA A 162 -3.57 11.81 1.17
CA ALA A 162 -3.87 13.23 1.02
C ALA A 162 -5.36 13.50 1.27
N LEU A 163 -6.24 12.68 0.67
CA LEU A 163 -7.68 12.75 0.95
C LEU A 163 -7.97 12.52 2.44
N HIS A 164 -7.40 11.45 3.01
CA HIS A 164 -7.60 11.07 4.41
C HIS A 164 -7.18 12.16 5.39
N VAL A 165 -6.01 12.79 5.18
CA VAL A 165 -5.49 13.93 5.97
C VAL A 165 -6.30 15.20 5.76
N SER A 166 -6.76 15.46 4.52
CA SER A 166 -7.55 16.65 4.20
C SER A 166 -8.86 16.71 4.99
N ILE A 167 -9.43 15.55 5.32
CA ILE A 167 -10.67 15.49 6.10
C ILE A 167 -10.43 15.99 7.53
N GLY A 168 -9.26 15.77 8.12
CA GLY A 168 -8.92 16.34 9.43
C GLY A 168 -8.94 17.88 9.40
N PHE A 169 -8.38 18.49 8.35
CA PHE A 169 -8.48 19.94 8.15
C PHE A 169 -9.91 20.42 7.90
N PHE A 170 -10.72 19.64 7.19
CA PHE A 170 -12.13 19.93 6.98
C PHE A 170 -12.94 19.90 8.29
N VAL A 171 -12.67 18.92 9.16
CA VAL A 171 -13.27 18.85 10.50
C VAL A 171 -12.89 20.06 11.34
N ILE A 172 -11.62 20.50 11.28
CA ILE A 172 -11.17 21.72 11.96
C ILE A 172 -11.90 22.94 11.43
N TRP A 173 -12.07 23.05 10.11
CA TRP A 173 -12.85 24.14 9.52
C TRP A 173 -14.30 24.14 10.02
N LEU A 174 -14.97 22.99 10.04
CA LEU A 174 -16.33 22.85 10.59
C LEU A 174 -16.41 23.25 12.07
N TYR A 175 -15.42 22.83 12.87
CA TYR A 175 -15.30 23.21 14.27
C TYR A 175 -15.19 24.74 14.41
N LEU A 176 -14.28 25.36 13.67
CA LEU A 176 -14.03 26.81 13.69
C LEU A 176 -15.22 27.63 13.18
N SER A 177 -16.04 27.07 12.30
CA SER A 177 -17.30 27.67 11.85
C SER A 177 -18.42 27.56 12.90
N GLY A 178 -18.18 26.94 14.06
CA GLY A 178 -19.19 26.75 15.11
C GLY A 178 -20.25 25.72 14.74
N THR A 179 -19.99 24.85 13.76
CA THR A 179 -20.97 23.84 13.34
C THR A 179 -21.08 22.74 14.41
N GLN A 180 -22.31 22.38 14.76
CA GLN A 180 -22.59 21.30 15.70
C GLN A 180 -22.51 19.93 15.03
N THR A 181 -22.01 18.92 15.73
CA THR A 181 -21.72 17.59 15.15
C THR A 181 -22.95 16.91 14.56
N LEU A 182 -24.10 17.05 15.23
CA LEU A 182 -25.38 16.48 14.78
C LEU A 182 -25.86 17.08 13.45
N TRP A 183 -25.52 18.33 13.15
CA TRP A 183 -25.89 18.97 11.87
C TRP A 183 -25.06 18.43 10.69
N VAL A 184 -23.87 17.88 10.97
CA VAL A 184 -23.00 17.26 9.96
C VAL A 184 -23.49 15.84 9.62
N CYS A 185 -24.10 15.14 10.58
CA CYS A 185 -24.57 13.76 10.44
C CYS A 185 -25.49 13.50 9.22
N PRO A 186 -26.51 14.32 8.89
CA PRO A 186 -27.33 14.09 7.70
C PRO A 186 -26.54 14.20 6.40
N TYR A 187 -25.54 15.10 6.32
CA TYR A 187 -24.67 15.20 5.14
C TYR A 187 -23.74 13.98 5.02
N LEU A 188 -23.24 13.46 6.14
CA LEU A 188 -22.48 12.22 6.16
C LEU A 188 -23.31 11.04 5.66
N MET A 189 -24.58 10.91 6.08
CA MET A 189 -25.46 9.87 5.55
C MET A 189 -25.88 10.10 4.10
N GLY A 190 -26.12 11.36 3.73
CA GLY A 190 -26.36 11.77 2.35
C GLY A 190 -25.20 11.43 1.42
N ALA A 191 -23.97 11.36 1.92
CA ALA A 191 -22.82 10.85 1.17
C ALA A 191 -22.67 9.32 1.28
N LEU A 192 -22.79 8.76 2.48
CA LEU A 192 -22.59 7.32 2.75
C LEU A 192 -23.54 6.47 1.93
N VAL A 193 -24.85 6.76 1.96
CA VAL A 193 -25.87 5.90 1.35
C VAL A 193 -25.68 5.80 -0.18
N PRO A 194 -25.53 6.92 -0.93
CA PRO A 194 -25.23 6.83 -2.35
C PRO A 194 -23.88 6.18 -2.66
N ILE A 195 -22.82 6.50 -1.90
CA ILE A 195 -21.49 5.90 -2.13
C ILE A 195 -21.53 4.39 -1.92
N ALA A 196 -22.16 3.91 -0.84
CA ALA A 196 -22.32 2.50 -0.56
C ALA A 196 -23.19 1.81 -1.62
N ALA A 197 -24.28 2.44 -2.07
CA ALA A 197 -25.13 1.90 -3.14
C ALA A 197 -24.36 1.76 -4.46
N VAL A 198 -23.55 2.77 -4.83
CA VAL A 198 -22.69 2.71 -6.00
C VAL A 198 -21.62 1.63 -5.86
N ASP A 199 -21.04 1.47 -4.67
CA ASP A 199 -20.03 0.44 -4.38
C ASP A 199 -20.60 -0.98 -4.48
N VAL A 200 -21.82 -1.20 -4.01
CA VAL A 200 -22.54 -2.47 -4.22
C VAL A 200 -22.83 -2.69 -5.71
N LEU A 201 -23.33 -1.66 -6.40
CA LEU A 201 -23.67 -1.76 -7.83
C LEU A 201 -22.46 -2.13 -8.71
N ARG A 202 -21.26 -1.62 -8.40
CA ARG A 202 -20.05 -1.98 -9.16
C ARG A 202 -19.69 -3.46 -9.06
N HIS A 203 -20.04 -4.14 -7.97
CA HIS A 203 -19.80 -5.58 -7.87
C HIS A 203 -20.76 -6.41 -8.73
N HIS A 204 -21.92 -5.87 -9.08
CA HIS A 204 -22.91 -6.55 -9.93
C HIS A 204 -22.71 -6.32 -11.43
N TYR A 205 -22.07 -5.22 -11.85
CA TYR A 205 -21.93 -4.88 -13.27
C TYR A 205 -20.48 -4.62 -13.68
N ALA A 206 -19.84 -5.61 -14.32
CA ALA A 206 -18.42 -5.57 -14.68
C ALA A 206 -18.00 -4.38 -15.57
N PRO A 207 -18.78 -3.92 -16.57
CA PRO A 207 -18.46 -2.70 -17.31
C PRO A 207 -18.43 -1.45 -16.43
N PHE A 208 -19.35 -1.34 -15.47
CA PHE A 208 -19.37 -0.24 -14.51
C PHE A 208 -18.23 -0.34 -13.50
N ASN A 209 -17.85 -1.54 -13.04
CA ASN A 209 -16.65 -1.70 -12.23
C ASN A 209 -15.40 -1.18 -12.95
N ARG A 210 -15.25 -1.46 -14.25
CA ARG A 210 -14.12 -0.93 -15.05
C ARG A 210 -14.13 0.59 -15.12
N PHE A 211 -15.30 1.21 -15.27
CA PHE A 211 -15.45 2.66 -15.25
C PHE A 211 -15.13 3.23 -13.85
N TYR A 212 -15.69 2.64 -12.79
CA TYR A 212 -15.47 3.04 -11.41
C TYR A 212 -13.98 3.00 -11.04
N VAL A 213 -13.30 1.88 -11.32
CA VAL A 213 -11.86 1.70 -11.07
C VAL A 213 -11.02 2.65 -11.94
N ARG A 214 -11.47 2.98 -13.15
CA ARG A 214 -10.79 3.97 -14.00
C ARG A 214 -10.84 5.38 -13.41
N VAL A 215 -11.94 5.77 -12.78
CA VAL A 215 -12.11 7.11 -12.20
C VAL A 215 -11.54 7.19 -10.79
N LEU A 216 -11.83 6.20 -9.94
CA LEU A 216 -11.55 6.23 -8.50
C LEU A 216 -10.35 5.36 -8.08
N GLY A 217 -9.78 4.56 -8.98
CA GLY A 217 -8.71 3.62 -8.66
C GLY A 217 -7.44 4.26 -8.08
N ALA A 218 -7.19 5.54 -8.31
CA ALA A 218 -6.08 6.27 -7.70
C ALA A 218 -6.24 6.47 -6.17
N LEU A 219 -7.48 6.44 -5.68
CA LEU A 219 -7.82 6.57 -4.26
C LEU A 219 -8.02 5.21 -3.56
N MET A 220 -8.22 4.15 -4.35
CA MET A 220 -8.49 2.80 -3.85
C MET A 220 -7.22 2.02 -3.53
N ARG A 221 -7.30 1.15 -2.51
CA ARG A 221 -6.29 0.10 -2.28
C ARG A 221 -6.54 -1.10 -3.20
N GLU A 222 -5.49 -1.90 -3.46
CA GLU A 222 -5.60 -3.09 -4.32
C GLU A 222 -6.60 -4.12 -3.77
N SER A 223 -6.70 -4.24 -2.44
CA SER A 223 -7.67 -5.12 -1.77
C SER A 223 -9.13 -4.69 -2.01
N GLU A 224 -9.39 -3.41 -2.28
CA GLU A 224 -10.73 -2.83 -2.50
C GLU A 224 -11.22 -3.05 -3.93
N PHE A 225 -10.39 -3.62 -4.81
CA PHE A 225 -10.86 -4.03 -6.14
C PHE A 225 -11.93 -5.13 -6.05
N ASN A 226 -11.68 -6.13 -5.20
CA ASN A 226 -12.59 -7.26 -4.95
C ASN A 226 -13.42 -7.10 -3.66
N GLY A 227 -13.06 -6.17 -2.78
CA GLY A 227 -13.80 -5.83 -1.56
C GLY A 227 -14.51 -4.48 -1.66
N TYR A 228 -15.13 -4.07 -0.55
CA TYR A 228 -15.79 -2.77 -0.42
C TYR A 228 -14.78 -1.63 -0.30
N ASN A 229 -15.16 -0.43 -0.75
CA ASN A 229 -14.31 0.75 -0.69
C ASN A 229 -14.18 1.28 0.75
N GLY A 230 -12.94 1.53 1.20
CA GLY A 230 -12.62 2.05 2.53
C GLY A 230 -13.32 3.36 2.90
N VAL A 231 -13.76 4.16 1.91
CA VAL A 231 -14.53 5.41 2.14
C VAL A 231 -15.86 5.14 2.85
N ILE A 232 -16.49 3.99 2.61
CA ILE A 232 -17.75 3.62 3.29
C ILE A 232 -17.52 3.50 4.79
N PHE A 233 -16.48 2.75 5.17
CA PHE A 233 -16.10 2.56 6.57
C PHE A 233 -15.64 3.86 7.23
N TYR A 234 -14.94 4.71 6.49
CA TYR A 234 -14.55 6.05 6.95
C TYR A 234 -15.77 6.91 7.29
N LEU A 235 -16.72 7.03 6.35
CA LEU A 235 -17.93 7.84 6.54
C LEU A 235 -18.79 7.29 7.68
N LEU A 236 -18.91 5.96 7.78
CA LEU A 236 -19.63 5.32 8.86
C LEU A 236 -18.96 5.54 10.22
N GLY A 237 -17.64 5.38 10.31
CA GLY A 237 -16.88 5.63 11.54
C GLY A 237 -16.96 7.10 11.98
N ALA A 238 -16.83 8.04 11.05
CA ALA A 238 -17.02 9.46 11.30
C ALA A 238 -18.45 9.78 11.77
N TRP A 239 -19.46 9.15 11.15
CA TRP A 239 -20.85 9.32 11.59
C TRP A 239 -21.08 8.78 13.00
N ILE A 240 -20.64 7.56 13.30
CA ILE A 240 -20.77 6.96 14.64
C ILE A 240 -20.17 7.89 15.70
N VAL A 241 -18.92 8.33 15.48
CA VAL A 241 -18.22 9.10 16.51
C VAL A 241 -18.82 10.50 16.70
N LEU A 242 -19.32 11.14 15.63
CA LEU A 242 -19.95 12.46 15.71
C LEU A 242 -21.40 12.42 16.22
N PHE A 243 -22.09 11.29 16.04
CA PHE A 243 -23.48 11.11 16.47
C PHE A 243 -23.58 10.71 17.94
N PHE A 244 -22.74 9.77 18.40
CA PHE A 244 -22.87 9.20 19.74
C PHE A 244 -22.06 9.91 20.82
N PHE A 245 -20.99 10.63 20.46
CA PHE A 245 -20.13 11.29 21.44
C PHE A 245 -20.30 12.81 21.46
N PRO A 246 -20.00 13.46 22.60
CA PRO A 246 -19.94 14.92 22.67
C PRO A 246 -18.95 15.52 21.67
N LYS A 247 -19.15 16.79 21.32
CA LYS A 247 -18.46 17.42 20.19
C LYS A 247 -16.93 17.38 20.30
N ASP A 248 -16.36 17.61 21.48
CA ASP A 248 -14.92 17.54 21.69
C ASP A 248 -14.37 16.13 21.44
N VAL A 249 -15.03 15.10 21.96
CA VAL A 249 -14.65 13.70 21.74
C VAL A 249 -14.87 13.26 20.29
N GLY A 250 -15.98 13.67 19.67
CA GLY A 250 -16.33 13.37 18.28
C GLY A 250 -15.33 13.97 17.29
N VAL A 251 -14.96 15.24 17.49
CA VAL A 251 -13.92 15.92 16.71
C VAL A 251 -12.57 15.25 16.93
N MET A 252 -12.21 14.92 18.16
CA MET A 252 -10.95 14.23 18.43
C MET A 252 -10.90 12.85 17.79
N GLY A 253 -11.95 12.02 17.89
CA GLY A 253 -11.97 10.70 17.25
C GLY A 253 -11.84 10.76 15.72
N THR A 254 -12.45 11.77 15.08
CA THR A 254 -12.28 12.00 13.63
C THR A 254 -10.88 12.51 13.27
N LEU A 255 -10.27 13.37 14.08
CA LEU A 255 -8.88 13.81 13.89
C LEU A 255 -7.87 12.67 14.07
N LEU A 256 -8.09 11.79 15.06
CA LEU A 256 -7.25 10.61 15.27
C LEU A 256 -7.36 9.64 14.09
N LEU A 257 -8.58 9.37 13.58
CA LEU A 257 -8.75 8.64 12.34
C LEU A 257 -7.96 9.28 11.20
N SER A 258 -8.05 10.59 11.00
CA SER A 258 -7.41 11.27 9.89
C SER A 258 -5.87 11.26 10.00
N TRP A 259 -5.32 11.79 11.08
CA TRP A 259 -3.90 12.06 11.19
C TRP A 259 -3.12 10.87 11.76
N CYS A 260 -3.66 10.14 12.75
CA CYS A 260 -2.96 9.02 13.36
C CYS A 260 -2.94 7.79 12.45
N ASP A 261 -4.03 7.47 11.72
CA ASP A 261 -4.00 6.37 10.74
C ASP A 261 -3.01 6.65 9.60
N THR A 262 -2.99 7.90 9.12
CA THR A 262 -2.03 8.29 8.08
C THR A 262 -0.59 8.19 8.58
N ALA A 263 -0.32 8.62 9.82
CA ALA A 263 0.99 8.48 10.45
C ALA A 263 1.38 7.00 10.63
N ALA A 264 0.50 6.19 11.21
CA ALA A 264 0.72 4.77 11.44
C ALA A 264 1.07 4.03 10.15
N SER A 265 0.26 4.24 9.11
CA SER A 265 0.45 3.55 7.83
C SER A 265 1.66 4.10 7.05
N THR A 266 2.07 5.36 7.26
CA THR A 266 3.24 5.94 6.61
C THR A 266 4.52 5.46 7.27
N PHE A 267 4.66 5.63 8.58
CA PHE A 267 5.84 5.21 9.32
C PHE A 267 5.93 3.69 9.48
N GLY A 268 4.79 2.98 9.50
CA GLY A 268 4.76 1.52 9.46
C GLY A 268 5.30 0.95 8.14
N ARG A 269 5.04 1.59 6.99
CA ARG A 269 5.61 1.18 5.70
C ARG A 269 7.08 1.56 5.54
N LEU A 270 7.48 2.73 6.06
CA LEU A 270 8.86 3.22 5.98
C LEU A 270 9.81 2.48 6.93
N TYR A 271 9.40 2.35 8.19
CA TYR A 271 10.26 1.88 9.29
C TYR A 271 9.79 0.58 9.96
N GLY A 272 8.63 0.03 9.60
CA GLY A 272 8.10 -1.20 10.19
C GLY A 272 8.95 -2.45 9.92
N ARG A 273 9.91 -2.39 8.98
CA ARG A 273 10.91 -3.45 8.78
C ARG A 273 12.04 -3.45 9.81
N TYR A 274 12.27 -2.32 10.48
CA TYR A 274 13.35 -2.12 11.45
C TYR A 274 12.86 -2.22 12.91
N THR A 275 11.56 -2.41 13.11
CA THR A 275 10.95 -2.46 14.44
C THR A 275 10.19 -3.77 14.64
N PRO A 276 9.99 -4.21 15.89
CA PRO A 276 9.18 -5.38 16.18
C PRO A 276 7.79 -5.27 15.57
N ARG A 277 7.29 -6.39 15.02
CA ARG A 277 5.91 -6.48 14.55
C ARG A 277 5.02 -6.81 15.73
N ILE A 278 4.12 -5.88 16.06
CA ILE A 278 3.12 -6.10 17.11
C ILE A 278 2.09 -7.14 16.65
N ARG A 279 1.69 -7.05 15.37
CA ARG A 279 0.73 -7.97 14.75
C ARG A 279 1.07 -8.16 13.27
N ARG A 280 0.43 -9.13 12.60
CA ARG A 280 0.47 -9.22 11.14
C ARG A 280 0.00 -7.90 10.53
N GLY A 281 0.87 -7.24 9.76
CA GLY A 281 0.58 -5.97 9.10
C GLY A 281 0.78 -4.71 9.96
N LYS A 282 1.00 -4.85 11.27
CA LYS A 282 1.14 -3.73 12.22
C LYS A 282 2.52 -3.76 12.86
N SER A 283 3.14 -2.60 13.03
CA SER A 283 4.53 -2.48 13.49
C SER A 283 4.63 -1.48 14.63
N LEU A 284 5.60 -1.68 15.52
CA LEU A 284 5.86 -0.73 16.61
C LEU A 284 6.16 0.68 16.09
N ALA A 285 6.85 0.81 14.95
CA ALA A 285 7.05 2.12 14.30
C ALA A 285 5.73 2.82 13.94
N GLY A 286 4.75 2.06 13.42
CA GLY A 286 3.43 2.59 13.09
C GLY A 286 2.66 3.02 14.34
N SER A 287 2.59 2.17 15.34
CA SER A 287 1.84 2.46 16.57
C SER A 287 2.50 3.58 17.40
N LEU A 288 3.83 3.69 17.41
CA LEU A 288 4.54 4.82 18.02
C LEU A 288 4.26 6.13 17.27
N ALA A 289 4.21 6.10 15.93
CA ALA A 289 3.84 7.28 15.15
C ALA A 289 2.40 7.72 15.42
N ALA A 290 1.46 6.78 15.52
CA ALA A 290 0.08 7.05 15.93
C ALA A 290 0.02 7.67 17.32
N PHE A 291 0.79 7.12 18.28
CA PHE A 291 0.89 7.65 19.64
C PHE A 291 1.36 9.11 19.62
N LEU A 292 2.51 9.40 19.02
CA LEU A 292 3.10 10.75 19.03
C LEU A 292 2.21 11.78 18.31
N VAL A 293 1.63 11.41 17.17
CA VAL A 293 0.69 12.28 16.46
C VAL A 293 -0.59 12.47 17.27
N GLY A 294 -1.10 11.43 17.94
CA GLY A 294 -2.27 11.53 18.81
C GLY A 294 -2.04 12.45 20.01
N VAL A 295 -0.88 12.34 20.68
CA VAL A 295 -0.47 13.26 21.75
C VAL A 295 -0.41 14.69 21.24
N GLY A 296 0.27 14.93 20.11
CA GLY A 296 0.39 16.27 19.52
C GLY A 296 -0.97 16.85 19.11
N THR A 297 -1.85 16.02 18.54
CA THR A 297 -3.19 16.43 18.11
C THR A 297 -4.05 16.82 19.31
N ALA A 298 -4.06 16.03 20.38
CA ALA A 298 -4.82 16.32 21.60
C ALA A 298 -4.28 17.56 22.33
N ALA A 299 -2.96 17.68 22.45
CA ALA A 299 -2.32 18.84 23.06
C ALA A 299 -2.63 20.12 22.27
N TRP A 300 -2.62 20.06 20.94
CA TRP A 300 -2.99 21.18 20.08
C TRP A 300 -4.48 21.51 20.17
N PHE A 301 -5.36 20.51 20.09
CA PHE A 301 -6.81 20.72 20.09
C PHE A 301 -7.31 21.30 21.43
N TRP A 302 -7.08 20.60 22.55
CA TRP A 302 -7.56 21.06 23.86
C TRP A 302 -6.65 22.11 24.50
N GLY A 303 -5.36 22.14 24.19
CA GLY A 303 -4.42 23.10 24.78
C GLY A 303 -4.35 24.43 24.06
N TRP A 304 -4.66 24.49 22.76
CA TRP A 304 -4.56 25.72 21.97
C TRP A 304 -5.83 26.05 21.19
N LEU A 305 -6.39 25.11 20.41
CA LEU A 305 -7.54 25.42 19.54
C LEU A 305 -8.80 25.78 20.33
N VAL A 306 -9.20 24.91 21.27
CA VAL A 306 -10.40 25.10 22.10
C VAL A 306 -10.29 26.37 22.96
N PRO A 307 -9.17 26.63 23.69
CA PRO A 307 -9.07 27.85 24.50
C PRO A 307 -8.99 29.15 23.68
N THR A 308 -8.38 29.14 22.49
CA THR A 308 -8.19 30.37 21.68
C THR A 308 -9.43 30.75 20.88
N LYS A 309 -10.22 29.77 20.44
CA LYS A 309 -11.42 29.99 19.63
C LYS A 309 -12.71 29.84 20.43
N GLY A 310 -12.58 29.31 21.64
CA GLY A 310 -13.65 29.08 22.58
C GLY A 310 -14.49 27.86 22.21
N PRO A 311 -15.20 27.29 23.20
CA PRO A 311 -16.41 26.55 22.93
C PRO A 311 -17.46 27.52 22.34
N PHE A 312 -18.14 27.08 21.29
CA PHE A 312 -19.20 27.84 20.63
C PHE A 312 -20.56 27.61 21.30
N PRO A 313 -21.58 28.44 21.06
CA PRO A 313 -22.93 28.17 21.56
C PRO A 313 -23.42 26.76 21.18
N GLY A 314 -23.82 25.96 22.18
CA GLY A 314 -24.18 24.55 22.02
C GLY A 314 -23.07 23.55 22.40
N ASP A 315 -21.87 24.04 22.76
CA ASP A 315 -20.72 23.21 23.19
C ASP A 315 -20.73 22.94 24.71
N GLU A 316 -21.86 23.13 25.37
CA GLU A 316 -22.03 22.93 26.82
C GLU A 316 -21.73 21.49 27.27
N ALA A 317 -21.81 20.54 26.34
CA ALA A 317 -21.52 19.14 26.57
C ALA A 317 -20.03 18.77 26.43
N PHE A 318 -19.11 19.73 26.28
CA PHE A 318 -17.68 19.43 26.26
C PHE A 318 -17.27 18.70 27.52
N MET A 319 -16.61 17.55 27.33
CA MET A 319 -16.24 16.69 28.43
C MET A 319 -14.94 17.12 29.08
N PHE A 320 -13.94 17.52 28.28
CA PHE A 320 -12.68 17.97 28.86
C PHE A 320 -12.72 19.47 29.20
N THR A 321 -12.77 19.77 30.50
CA THR A 321 -12.86 21.12 31.05
C THR A 321 -11.53 21.68 31.54
N GLY A 322 -10.42 20.95 31.37
CA GLY A 322 -9.10 21.35 31.84
C GLY A 322 -8.76 20.87 33.26
N SER A 323 -9.66 20.12 33.90
CA SER A 323 -9.44 19.39 35.15
C SER A 323 -9.76 17.91 34.98
N LEU A 324 -9.05 17.06 35.72
CA LEU A 324 -9.36 15.64 35.87
C LEU A 324 -9.42 15.31 37.36
N HIS A 325 -10.44 14.56 37.77
CA HIS A 325 -10.65 14.11 39.14
C HIS A 325 -10.54 12.59 39.26
N LEU A 326 -9.96 12.12 40.36
CA LEU A 326 -9.98 10.70 40.69
C LEU A 326 -11.36 10.31 41.24
N PRO A 327 -11.95 9.16 40.83
CA PRO A 327 -13.18 8.66 41.43
C PRO A 327 -13.10 8.59 42.96
N GLN A 328 -14.16 9.02 43.65
CA GLN A 328 -14.17 9.15 45.12
C GLN A 328 -13.75 7.86 45.84
N ARG A 329 -14.16 6.69 45.35
CA ARG A 329 -13.78 5.38 45.90
C ARG A 329 -12.28 5.13 45.87
N LEU A 330 -11.60 5.59 44.81
CA LEU A 330 -10.14 5.46 44.70
C LEU A 330 -9.44 6.53 45.54
N ALA A 331 -9.96 7.76 45.56
CA ALA A 331 -9.42 8.83 46.41
C ALA A 331 -9.44 8.43 47.90
N GLU A 332 -10.54 7.86 48.38
CA GLU A 332 -10.68 7.33 49.73
C GLU A 332 -9.71 6.18 50.00
N ALA A 333 -9.51 5.26 49.04
CA ALA A 333 -8.57 4.15 49.18
C ALA A 333 -7.10 4.61 49.30
N PHE A 334 -6.75 5.73 48.68
CA PHE A 334 -5.42 6.35 48.80
C PHE A 334 -5.33 7.39 49.93
N GLY A 335 -6.40 7.60 50.70
CA GLY A 335 -6.44 8.61 51.77
C GLY A 335 -6.29 10.05 51.27
N LEU A 336 -6.63 10.32 50.01
CA LEU A 336 -6.50 11.64 49.38
C LEU A 336 -7.73 12.51 49.65
N THR A 337 -7.51 13.78 49.95
CA THR A 337 -8.59 14.78 49.98
C THR A 337 -9.07 15.11 48.56
N ALA A 338 -10.31 15.60 48.41
CA ALA A 338 -10.89 15.92 47.11
C ALA A 338 -10.04 16.92 46.28
N ALA A 339 -9.36 17.85 46.96
CA ALA A 339 -8.45 18.80 46.32
C ALA A 339 -7.15 18.14 45.83
N GLN A 340 -6.62 17.16 46.56
CA GLN A 340 -5.42 16.40 46.17
C GLN A 340 -5.74 15.35 45.09
N ALA A 341 -6.98 14.89 45.03
CA ALA A 341 -7.47 13.95 44.03
C ALA A 341 -7.80 14.59 42.67
N THR A 342 -7.62 15.92 42.54
CA THR A 342 -7.90 16.67 41.31
C THR A 342 -6.61 17.24 40.74
N ILE A 343 -6.37 16.97 39.45
CA ILE A 343 -5.30 17.60 38.67
C ILE A 343 -5.92 18.60 37.69
N SER A 344 -5.28 19.73 37.45
CA SER A 344 -5.80 20.77 36.56
C SER A 344 -4.70 21.43 35.72
N GLY A 345 -5.12 22.19 34.71
CA GLY A 345 -4.22 22.96 33.86
C GLY A 345 -3.30 22.09 33.01
N GLY A 346 -2.01 22.46 32.95
CA GLY A 346 -1.04 21.79 32.08
C GLY A 346 -0.84 20.30 32.38
N VAL A 347 -0.98 19.89 33.65
CA VAL A 347 -0.83 18.47 34.04
C VAL A 347 -2.02 17.64 33.54
N ALA A 348 -3.25 18.15 33.72
CA ALA A 348 -4.46 17.51 33.19
C ALA A 348 -4.40 17.38 31.66
N LEU A 349 -3.96 18.45 30.97
CA LEU A 349 -3.77 18.43 29.53
C LEU A 349 -2.71 17.41 29.08
N ALA A 350 -1.59 17.31 29.80
CA ALA A 350 -0.55 16.32 29.50
C ALA A 350 -1.08 14.89 29.64
N VAL A 351 -1.81 14.60 30.72
CA VAL A 351 -2.45 13.29 30.94
C VAL A 351 -3.46 12.99 29.84
N MET A 352 -4.34 13.93 29.51
CA MET A 352 -5.31 13.77 28.42
C MET A 352 -4.64 13.53 27.06
N SER A 353 -3.54 14.23 26.78
CA SER A 353 -2.82 14.11 25.53
C SER A 353 -2.16 12.75 25.40
N VAL A 354 -1.46 12.30 26.46
CA VAL A 354 -0.84 10.97 26.54
C VAL A 354 -1.91 9.87 26.41
N TRP A 355 -3.03 10.01 27.11
CA TRP A 355 -4.14 9.06 27.03
C TRP A 355 -4.70 8.99 25.61
N SER A 356 -4.93 10.13 24.96
CA SER A 356 -5.45 10.18 23.58
C SER A 356 -4.48 9.53 22.60
N GLY A 357 -3.17 9.75 22.77
CA GLY A 357 -2.14 9.05 21.99
C GLY A 357 -2.15 7.54 22.22
N LEU A 358 -2.26 7.09 23.48
CA LEU A 358 -2.35 5.66 23.82
C LEU A 358 -3.57 5.01 23.19
N VAL A 359 -4.73 5.66 23.30
CA VAL A 359 -5.99 5.22 22.73
C VAL A 359 -5.92 5.17 21.20
N ALA A 360 -5.27 6.14 20.54
CA ALA A 360 -5.06 6.10 19.09
C ALA A 360 -4.17 4.91 18.68
N ALA A 361 -3.05 4.72 19.38
CA ALA A 361 -2.11 3.63 19.08
C ALA A 361 -2.71 2.24 19.35
N THR A 362 -3.48 2.08 20.41
CA THR A 362 -4.17 0.82 20.72
C THR A 362 -5.31 0.54 19.74
N SER A 363 -6.11 1.54 19.39
CA SER A 363 -7.18 1.41 18.37
C SER A 363 -6.64 1.00 17.00
N GLU A 364 -5.39 1.37 16.69
CA GLU A 364 -4.71 0.96 15.46
C GLU A 364 -4.29 -0.52 15.46
N VAL A 365 -3.96 -1.08 16.64
CA VAL A 365 -3.48 -2.47 16.79
C VAL A 365 -4.65 -3.45 16.96
N ILE A 366 -5.76 -2.98 17.51
CA ILE A 366 -6.97 -3.78 17.72
C ILE A 366 -7.68 -4.01 16.39
N ASP A 367 -7.94 -5.27 16.08
CA ASP A 367 -8.76 -5.70 14.95
C ASP A 367 -10.04 -6.25 15.53
N LEU A 368 -11.15 -5.56 15.27
CA LEU A 368 -12.47 -5.98 15.70
C LEU A 368 -13.11 -6.79 14.59
N PHE A 369 -13.17 -8.11 14.75
CA PHE A 369 -13.92 -9.00 13.87
C PHE A 369 -13.57 -8.87 12.36
N GLY A 370 -12.35 -8.42 12.02
CA GLY A 370 -11.95 -8.21 10.63
C GLY A 370 -12.54 -6.96 9.98
N TRP A 371 -13.07 -6.02 10.77
CA TRP A 371 -13.62 -4.76 10.28
C TRP A 371 -12.50 -3.81 9.84
N ASP A 372 -12.85 -2.90 8.92
CA ASP A 372 -11.89 -1.93 8.38
C ASP A 372 -11.44 -0.90 9.43
N ASP A 373 -10.14 -0.61 9.44
CA ASP A 373 -9.50 0.36 10.35
C ASP A 373 -10.18 1.75 10.30
N ASN A 374 -10.73 2.15 9.14
CA ASN A 374 -11.42 3.43 8.99
C ASN A 374 -12.72 3.50 9.82
N LEU A 375 -13.32 2.36 10.17
CA LEU A 375 -14.48 2.26 11.04
C LEU A 375 -14.07 2.11 12.50
N THR A 376 -13.13 1.22 12.78
CA THR A 376 -12.78 0.81 14.14
C THR A 376 -11.99 1.89 14.88
N ILE A 377 -11.03 2.55 14.22
CA ILE A 377 -10.18 3.59 14.84
C ILE A 377 -11.00 4.73 15.47
N PRO A 378 -11.88 5.45 14.74
CA PRO A 378 -12.64 6.56 15.32
C PRO A 378 -13.61 6.10 16.41
N ALA A 379 -14.23 4.92 16.25
CA ALA A 379 -15.19 4.39 17.21
C ALA A 379 -14.50 3.98 18.52
N LEU A 380 -13.41 3.21 18.44
CA LEU A 380 -12.62 2.79 19.60
C LEU A 380 -11.94 3.98 20.28
N SER A 381 -11.41 4.91 19.49
CA SER A 381 -10.76 6.08 20.07
C SER A 381 -11.74 7.04 20.73
N GLY A 382 -12.89 7.28 20.10
CA GLY A 382 -14.00 8.01 20.70
C GLY A 382 -14.48 7.35 22.00
N LEU A 383 -14.70 6.03 21.99
CA LEU A 383 -15.12 5.27 23.17
C LEU A 383 -14.07 5.33 24.29
N GLY A 384 -12.78 5.21 23.97
CA GLY A 384 -11.69 5.24 24.94
C GLY A 384 -11.49 6.61 25.58
N ILE A 385 -11.62 7.69 24.80
CA ILE A 385 -11.56 9.06 25.31
C ILE A 385 -12.81 9.38 26.12
N TRP A 386 -14.00 9.06 25.60
CA TRP A 386 -15.27 9.27 26.28
C TRP A 386 -15.32 8.52 27.61
N GLY A 387 -14.95 7.24 27.61
CA GLY A 387 -14.93 6.41 28.82
C GLY A 387 -13.97 6.94 29.87
N PHE A 388 -12.79 7.40 29.45
CA PHE A 388 -11.84 8.05 30.35
C PHE A 388 -12.42 9.33 30.95
N LEU A 389 -12.97 10.22 30.14
CA LEU A 389 -13.58 11.46 30.63
C LEU A 389 -14.86 11.23 31.43
N LYS A 390 -15.56 10.11 31.26
CA LYS A 390 -16.68 9.72 32.15
C LYS A 390 -16.22 9.33 33.55
N VAL A 391 -15.01 8.79 33.67
CA VAL A 391 -14.45 8.33 34.95
C VAL A 391 -13.66 9.45 35.62
N PHE A 392 -12.92 10.23 34.84
CA PHE A 392 -11.94 11.19 35.35
C PHE A 392 -12.22 12.66 34.99
N GLY A 393 -13.16 12.95 34.08
CA GLY A 393 -13.38 14.31 33.54
C GLY A 393 -14.50 15.08 34.21
#